data_AF-A0AAN0KCY5-F1
#
_entry.id   AF-A0AAN0KCY5-F1
#
_cell.length_a   1.000
_cell.length_b   1.000
_cell.length_c   1.000
_cell.angle_alpha   90.00
_cell.angle_beta   90.00
_cell.angle_gamma   90.00
#
_symmetry.space_group_name_H-M   'P 1'
#
loop_
_entity.id
_entity.type
_entity.pdbx_description
1 polymer ?
#
loop_
_entity_poly.entity_id
_entity_poly.type
_entity_poly.pdbx_seq_one_letter_code
_entity_poly.pdbx_strand_id
1 'polypeptide(L)'
;MLNGILISECDRLHLEVLSDSLQMLFDRENEPGIQEALTLLCWSERLNGLFFREWASLTNKTDRQVQVWINPRRKTQPTLLAMIDEYVFFTCFGYWRNYYPT
;
A
#
# COMPACT_ATOMS: atom_id res chain seq x y z
N MET A 1 -12.52 -5.49 -1.35
CA MET A 1 -11.49 -4.47 -1.61
C MET A 1 -10.13 -5.15 -1.68
N LEU A 2 -9.14 -4.51 -2.31
CA LEU A 2 -7.82 -5.09 -2.60
C LEU A 2 -7.05 -5.51 -1.32
N ASN A 3 -7.25 -4.75 -0.24
CA ASN A 3 -6.70 -4.98 1.10
C ASN A 3 -7.09 -6.35 1.70
N GLY A 4 -8.35 -6.76 1.60
CA GLY A 4 -8.81 -8.06 2.12
C GLY A 4 -8.20 -9.26 1.38
N ILE A 5 -7.91 -9.10 0.08
CA ILE A 5 -7.21 -10.12 -0.71
C ILE A 5 -5.76 -10.24 -0.22
N LEU A 6 -5.08 -9.11 0.03
CA LEU A 6 -3.72 -9.09 0.56
C LEU A 6 -3.62 -9.81 1.92
N ILE A 7 -4.55 -9.53 2.83
CA ILE A 7 -4.62 -10.15 4.17
C ILE A 7 -4.80 -11.67 4.05
N SER A 8 -5.79 -12.12 3.27
CA SER A 8 -6.03 -13.55 3.04
C SER A 8 -4.81 -14.25 2.43
N GLU A 9 -4.06 -13.56 1.58
CA GLU A 9 -2.83 -14.07 0.96
C GLU A 9 -1.62 -14.07 1.90
N CYS A 10 -1.61 -13.20 2.92
CA CYS A 10 -0.65 -13.26 4.02
C CYS A 10 -0.93 -14.48 4.92
N ASP A 11 -2.20 -14.71 5.27
CA ASP A 11 -2.62 -15.87 6.07
C ASP A 11 -2.27 -17.20 5.37
N ARG A 12 -2.55 -17.29 4.05
CA ARG A 12 -2.23 -18.47 3.24
C ARG A 12 -0.73 -18.80 3.22
N LEU A 13 0.13 -17.79 3.33
CA LEU A 13 1.58 -17.97 3.39
C LEU A 13 2.13 -18.07 4.83
N HIS A 14 1.26 -18.18 5.83
CA HIS A 14 1.64 -18.22 7.25
C HIS A 14 2.43 -16.96 7.70
N LEU A 15 2.08 -15.81 7.14
CA LEU A 15 2.65 -14.50 7.51
C LEU A 15 1.75 -13.78 8.52
N GLU A 16 1.39 -14.46 9.61
CA GLU A 16 0.39 -14.01 10.60
C GLU A 16 0.71 -12.62 11.16
N VAL A 17 1.97 -12.38 11.57
CA VAL A 17 2.42 -11.09 12.11
C VAL A 17 2.23 -9.94 11.11
N LEU A 18 2.43 -10.21 9.82
CA LEU A 18 2.23 -9.21 8.77
C LEU A 18 0.74 -8.97 8.53
N SER A 19 -0.04 -10.05 8.50
CA SER A 19 -1.50 -10.01 8.33
C SER A 19 -2.14 -9.14 9.41
N ASP A 20 -1.82 -9.40 10.67
CA ASP A 20 -2.27 -8.61 11.83
C ASP A 20 -1.84 -7.15 11.73
N SER A 21 -0.58 -6.93 11.30
CA SER A 21 -0.02 -5.59 11.16
C SER A 21 -0.73 -4.77 10.08
N LEU A 22 -1.02 -5.40 8.94
CA LEU A 22 -1.75 -4.78 7.84
C LEU A 22 -3.20 -4.52 8.23
N GLN A 23 -3.85 -5.47 8.90
CA GLN A 23 -5.22 -5.29 9.38
C GLN A 23 -5.33 -4.08 10.32
N MET A 24 -4.44 -3.98 11.32
CA MET A 24 -4.40 -2.83 12.23
C MET A 24 -4.14 -1.50 11.49
N LEU A 25 -3.27 -1.52 10.47
CA LEU A 25 -2.95 -0.35 9.67
C LEU A 25 -4.18 0.09 8.85
N PHE A 26 -4.85 -0.85 8.18
CA PHE A 26 -6.05 -0.55 7.41
C PHE A 26 -7.22 -0.12 8.28
N ASP A 27 -7.40 -0.70 9.47
CA ASP A 27 -8.46 -0.30 10.41
C ASP A 27 -8.25 1.13 10.94
N ARG A 28 -6.99 1.58 11.02
CA ARG A 28 -6.64 2.93 11.50
C ARG A 28 -6.75 3.99 10.41
N GLU A 29 -6.32 3.68 9.20
CA GLU A 29 -6.27 4.64 8.09
C GLU A 29 -7.66 4.86 7.48
N ASN A 30 -8.25 6.03 7.72
CA ASN A 30 -9.56 6.40 7.16
C ASN A 30 -9.45 7.27 5.89
N GLU A 31 -8.24 7.60 5.45
CA GLU A 31 -8.03 8.47 4.30
C GLU A 31 -8.22 7.67 2.99
N PRO A 32 -9.11 8.13 2.09
CA PRO A 32 -9.34 7.45 0.81
C PRO A 32 -8.07 7.44 -0.04
N GLY A 33 -7.67 6.26 -0.50
CA GLY A 33 -6.49 6.08 -1.33
C GLY A 33 -5.22 5.67 -0.58
N ILE A 34 -5.12 5.95 0.72
CA ILE A 34 -3.96 5.50 1.53
C ILE A 34 -3.97 3.98 1.65
N GLN A 35 -5.13 3.37 1.93
CA GLN A 35 -5.24 1.91 2.05
C GLN A 35 -4.88 1.22 0.72
N GLU A 36 -5.37 1.74 -0.40
CA GLU A 36 -5.08 1.25 -1.75
C GLU A 36 -3.59 1.37 -2.08
N ALA A 37 -2.97 2.52 -1.78
CA ALA A 37 -1.55 2.74 -2.00
C ALA A 37 -0.68 1.77 -1.19
N LEU A 38 -0.99 1.61 0.10
CA LEU A 38 -0.30 0.68 1.00
C LEU A 38 -0.47 -0.77 0.54
N THR A 39 -1.67 -1.14 0.08
CA THR A 39 -1.94 -2.49 -0.42
C THR A 39 -1.07 -2.80 -1.64
N LEU A 40 -1.04 -1.90 -2.63
CA LEU A 40 -0.26 -2.10 -3.86
C LEU A 40 1.25 -2.08 -3.61
N LEU A 41 1.72 -1.21 -2.70
CA LEU A 41 3.11 -1.22 -2.26
C LEU A 41 3.47 -2.55 -1.62
N CYS A 42 2.63 -3.09 -0.72
CA CYS A 42 2.90 -4.36 -0.07
C CYS A 42 2.99 -5.52 -1.08
N TRP A 43 2.07 -5.57 -2.05
CA TRP A 43 2.12 -6.54 -3.14
C TRP A 43 3.40 -6.43 -3.96
N SER A 44 3.82 -5.22 -4.31
CA SER A 44 5.04 -5.00 -5.08
C SER A 44 6.30 -5.46 -4.34
N GLU A 45 6.40 -5.19 -3.03
CA GLU A 45 7.56 -5.58 -2.24
C GLU A 45 7.63 -7.10 -2.08
N ARG A 46 6.48 -7.75 -1.96
CA ARG A 46 6.36 -9.21 -1.94
C ARG A 46 6.85 -9.85 -3.24
N LEU A 47 6.46 -9.30 -4.40
CA LEU A 47 6.92 -9.79 -5.71
C LEU A 47 8.43 -9.57 -5.93
N ASN A 48 8.99 -8.52 -5.34
CA ASN A 48 10.42 -8.21 -5.40
C ASN A 48 11.27 -8.94 -4.33
N GLY A 49 10.66 -9.79 -3.50
CA GLY A 49 11.36 -10.56 -2.47
C GLY A 49 11.88 -9.70 -1.30
N LEU A 50 11.32 -8.51 -1.09
CA LEU A 50 11.69 -7.62 0.02
C LEU A 50 11.11 -8.13 1.35
N PHE A 51 11.86 -7.96 2.45
CA PHE A 51 11.58 -8.58 3.74
C PHE A 51 10.44 -7.91 4.52
N PHE A 52 9.44 -8.72 4.89
CA PHE A 52 8.22 -8.35 5.64
C PHE A 52 8.45 -7.77 7.05
N ARG A 53 9.64 -7.92 7.61
CA ARG A 53 9.96 -7.45 8.97
C ARG A 53 9.79 -5.93 9.11
N GLU A 54 10.00 -5.18 8.04
CA GLU A 54 9.85 -3.73 8.06
C GLU A 54 8.40 -3.27 8.11
N TRP A 55 7.47 -4.07 7.55
CA TRP A 55 6.03 -3.78 7.58
C TRP A 55 5.43 -3.91 8.97
N ALA A 56 5.85 -4.92 9.73
CA ALA A 56 5.43 -5.07 11.13
C ALA A 56 5.83 -3.87 12.01
N SER A 57 6.83 -3.08 11.59
CA SER A 57 7.22 -1.86 12.30
C SER A 57 6.32 -0.65 12.01
N LEU A 58 5.45 -0.73 10.99
CA LEU A 58 4.55 0.36 10.59
C LEU A 58 3.34 0.52 11.51
N THR A 59 2.91 -0.55 12.16
CA THR A 59 1.75 -0.54 13.08
C THR A 59 1.85 0.48 14.20
N ASN A 60 3.06 0.69 14.71
CA ASN A 60 3.35 1.62 15.80
C ASN A 60 3.77 3.02 15.33
N LYS A 61 3.75 3.29 14.01
CA LYS A 61 4.21 4.55 13.43
C LYS A 61 3.06 5.53 13.22
N THR A 62 3.32 6.81 13.40
CA THR A 62 2.39 7.88 13.02
C THR A 62 2.33 8.05 11.51
N ASP A 63 1.30 8.70 11.00
CA ASP A 63 1.08 8.86 9.55
C ASP A 63 2.28 9.59 8.91
N ARG A 64 2.84 10.57 9.61
CA ARG A 64 4.08 11.26 9.20
C ARG A 64 5.28 10.29 9.12
N GLN A 65 5.38 9.34 10.03
CA GLN A 65 6.45 8.33 10.01
C GLN A 65 6.22 7.28 8.93
N VAL A 66 4.97 6.94 8.61
CA VAL A 66 4.61 6.11 7.46
C VAL A 66 5.00 6.82 6.16
N GLN A 67 4.71 8.12 6.02
CA GLN A 67 5.15 8.92 4.87
C GLN A 67 6.68 8.96 4.72
N VAL A 68 7.41 9.11 5.83
CA VAL A 68 8.89 9.04 5.85
C VAL A 68 9.39 7.65 5.44
N TRP A 69 8.66 6.58 5.73
CA TRP A 69 9.01 5.21 5.33
C TRP A 69 8.72 4.94 3.85
N ILE A 70 7.66 5.54 3.30
CA ILE A 70 7.29 5.46 1.88
C ILE A 70 8.26 6.27 1.00
N ASN A 71 8.69 7.46 1.44
CA ASN A 71 9.50 8.38 0.63
C ASN A 71 10.80 7.79 0.03
N PRO A 72 11.64 7.05 0.77
CA PRO A 72 12.81 6.36 0.21
C PRO A 72 12.42 5.33 -0.86
N ARG A 73 11.30 4.62 -0.68
CA ARG A 73 10.76 3.65 -1.65
C ARG A 73 10.24 4.35 -2.91
N ARG A 74 9.75 5.59 -2.77
CA ARG A 74 9.46 6.46 -3.93
C ARG A 74 10.67 6.76 -4.78
N LYS A 75 11.85 6.86 -4.18
CA LYS A 75 13.08 7.09 -4.94
C LYS A 75 13.62 5.83 -5.60
N THR A 76 13.41 4.66 -5.01
CA THR A 76 13.90 3.39 -5.58
C THR A 76 12.99 2.84 -6.68
N GLN A 77 11.68 3.12 -6.62
CA GLN A 77 10.70 2.60 -7.57
C GLN A 77 9.73 3.70 -8.06
N PRO A 78 10.23 4.74 -8.75
CA PRO A 78 9.42 5.90 -9.13
C PRO A 78 8.26 5.53 -10.08
N THR A 79 8.49 4.62 -11.03
CA THR A 79 7.46 4.18 -12.00
C THR A 79 6.33 3.44 -11.31
N LEU A 80 6.65 2.53 -10.39
CA LEU A 80 5.66 1.78 -9.63
C LEU A 80 4.75 2.72 -8.84
N LEU A 81 5.33 3.72 -8.17
CA LEU A 81 4.56 4.65 -7.38
C LEU A 81 3.75 5.63 -8.20
N ALA A 82 4.21 6.02 -9.38
CA ALA A 82 3.38 6.77 -10.33
C ALA A 82 2.14 5.94 -10.74
N MET A 83 2.31 4.64 -11.03
CA MET A 83 1.19 3.75 -11.35
C MET A 83 0.23 3.56 -10.17
N ILE A 84 0.76 3.48 -8.94
CA ILE A 84 -0.05 3.40 -7.72
C ILE A 84 -0.83 4.70 -7.53
N ASP A 85 -0.18 5.85 -7.65
CA ASP A 85 -0.83 7.17 -7.53
C ASP A 85 -1.93 7.33 -8.59
N GLU A 86 -1.68 6.92 -9.85
CA GLU A 86 -2.69 6.88 -10.91
C GLU A 86 -3.86 5.93 -10.55
N TYR A 87 -3.58 4.70 -10.13
CA TYR A 87 -4.61 3.75 -9.73
C TYR A 87 -5.48 4.31 -8.60
N VAL A 88 -4.85 4.85 -7.55
CA VAL A 88 -5.52 5.45 -6.40
C VAL A 88 -6.37 6.64 -6.86
N PHE A 89 -5.82 7.50 -7.72
CA PHE A 89 -6.57 8.62 -8.30
C PHE A 89 -7.82 8.13 -9.05
N PHE A 90 -7.68 7.12 -9.91
CA PHE A 90 -8.80 6.59 -10.70
C PHE A 90 -9.84 5.86 -9.85
N THR A 91 -9.42 5.11 -8.83
CA THR A 91 -10.30 4.25 -8.02
C THR A 91 -10.98 4.99 -6.87
N CYS A 92 -10.30 5.96 -6.26
CA CYS A 92 -10.81 6.68 -5.08
C CYS A 92 -11.39 8.06 -5.42
N PHE A 93 -10.89 8.74 -6.47
CA PHE A 93 -11.25 10.12 -6.77
C PHE A 93 -11.96 10.33 -8.11
N GLY A 94 -12.00 9.30 -8.97
CA GLY A 94 -12.94 9.17 -10.09
C GLY A 94 -13.16 10.42 -10.94
N TYR A 95 -12.22 10.77 -11.83
CA TYR A 95 -12.48 11.73 -12.90
C TYR A 95 -12.11 11.17 -14.27
N TRP A 96 -13.05 10.46 -14.89
CA TRP A 96 -12.95 9.96 -16.27
C TRP A 96 -13.11 11.06 -17.34
N ARG A 97 -13.59 12.26 -16.99
CA ARG A 97 -14.02 13.24 -18.01
C ARG A 97 -12.89 13.99 -18.72
N ASN A 98 -11.65 13.93 -18.22
CA ASN A 98 -10.52 14.71 -18.75
C ASN A 98 -9.32 13.87 -19.22
N TYR A 99 -9.37 12.54 -19.15
CA TYR A 99 -8.26 11.68 -19.59
C TYR A 99 -8.43 11.28 -21.06
N TYR A 100 -8.39 12.27 -21.96
CA TYR A 100 -8.09 12.03 -23.37
C TYR A 100 -6.65 12.47 -23.62
N PRO A 101 -5.72 11.55 -23.92
CA PRO A 101 -4.43 11.94 -24.44
C PRO A 101 -4.65 12.54 -25.84
N THR A 102 -4.47 13.86 -25.97
CA THR A 102 -4.27 14.53 -27.27
C THR A 102 -2.88 14.27 -27.80
#